data_AF-A0A2S8VDX1-F1
#
_entry.id   AF-A0A2S8VDX1-F1
#
_cell.length_a   1.000
_cell.length_b   1.000
_cell.length_c   1.000
_cell.angle_alpha   90.00
_cell.angle_beta   90.00
_cell.angle_gamma   90.00
#
_symmetry.space_group_name_H-M   'P 1'
#
loop_
_entity.id
_entity.type
_entity.pdbx_description
1 polymer ?
#
loop_
_entity_poly.entity_id
_entity_poly.type
_entity_poly.pdbx_seq_one_letter_code
_entity_poly.pdbx_strand_id
1 'polypeptide(L)'
;MLIITYISACILFLVSFLHVYWAFGGNWGTNSVIPTKSGEKAFTPRAGMTLFIALLLSMAAIILLQQAKIVHFAVPNFIIQAGSWICMIVFSIRVIGEFNYFGIFKRQKDTHFARMDTGLYIPLCVLLSLSFLLTIIL
;
A
#
# COMPACT_ATOMS: atom_id res chain seq x y z
N MET A 1 -8.16 -5.14 -17.90
CA MET A 1 -8.21 -5.74 -16.55
C MET A 1 -6.92 -6.44 -16.19
N LEU A 2 -6.60 -7.59 -16.81
CA LEU A 2 -5.47 -8.43 -16.40
C LEU A 2 -4.14 -7.67 -16.31
N ILE A 3 -3.84 -6.80 -17.29
CA ILE A 3 -2.62 -5.97 -17.27
C ILE A 3 -2.54 -5.10 -16.01
N ILE A 4 -3.64 -4.43 -15.65
CA ILE A 4 -3.70 -3.58 -14.45
C ILE A 4 -3.55 -4.43 -13.19
N THR A 5 -4.24 -5.57 -13.12
CA THR A 5 -4.12 -6.54 -12.02
C THR A 5 -2.68 -7.03 -11.84
N TYR A 6 -1.99 -7.39 -12.93
CA TYR A 6 -0.58 -7.82 -12.89
C TYR A 6 0.34 -6.70 -12.42
N ILE A 7 0.16 -5.48 -12.93
CA ILE A 7 0.93 -4.31 -12.51
C ILE A 7 0.72 -4.05 -11.02
N SER A 8 -0.53 -4.03 -10.54
CA SER A 8 -0.85 -3.80 -9.13
C SER A 8 -0.35 -4.91 -8.22
N ALA A 9 -0.43 -6.18 -8.63
CA ALA A 9 0.14 -7.29 -7.90
C ALA A 9 1.66 -7.18 -7.81
N CYS A 10 2.33 -6.84 -8.92
CA CYS A 10 3.78 -6.61 -8.94
C CYS A 10 4.19 -5.48 -7.99
N ILE A 11 3.47 -4.35 -8.01
CA ILE A 11 3.68 -3.23 -7.09
C ILE A 11 3.51 -3.68 -5.64
N LEU A 12 2.43 -4.40 -5.30
CA LEU A 12 2.19 -4.90 -3.95
C LEU A 12 3.33 -5.80 -3.46
N PHE A 13 3.83 -6.70 -4.31
CA PHE A 13 4.99 -7.53 -3.97
C PHE A 13 6.25 -6.71 -3.78
N LEU A 14 6.56 -5.76 -4.68
CA LEU A 14 7.73 -4.89 -4.53
C LEU A 14 7.68 -4.08 -3.23
N VAL A 15 6.52 -3.52 -2.89
CA VAL A 15 6.33 -2.77 -1.64
C VAL A 15 6.43 -3.71 -0.43
N SER A 16 5.91 -4.93 -0.51
CA SER A 16 6.08 -5.95 0.53
C SER A 16 7.56 -6.28 0.77
N PHE A 17 8.33 -6.56 -0.29
CA PHE A 17 9.76 -6.81 -0.17
C PHE A 17 10.52 -5.62 0.40
N LEU A 18 10.14 -4.39 0.06
CA LEU A 18 10.73 -3.20 0.64
C LEU A 18 10.49 -3.12 2.16
N HIS A 19 9.30 -3.50 2.64
CA HIS A 19 9.01 -3.54 4.08
C HIS A 19 9.80 -4.64 4.80
N VAL A 20 9.99 -5.80 4.15
CA VAL A 20 10.88 -6.86 4.65
C VAL A 20 12.32 -6.34 4.74
N TYR A 21 12.82 -5.68 3.70
CA TYR A 21 14.15 -5.08 3.68
C TYR A 21 14.34 -4.05 4.81
N TRP A 22 13.34 -3.19 5.05
CA TRP A 22 13.36 -2.26 6.19
C TRP A 22 13.33 -2.98 7.54
N ALA A 23 12.61 -4.10 7.66
CA ALA A 23 12.60 -4.89 8.89
C ALA A 23 13.98 -5.46 9.23
N PHE A 24 14.78 -5.82 8.23
CA PHE A 24 16.14 -6.31 8.39
C PHE A 24 17.20 -5.19 8.52
N GLY A 25 16.79 -3.94 8.73
CA GLY A 25 17.70 -2.81 8.97
C GLY A 25 18.14 -2.07 7.69
N GLY A 26 17.45 -2.28 6.57
CA GLY A 26 17.69 -1.53 5.35
C GLY A 26 17.43 -0.03 5.50
N ASN A 27 18.37 0.81 5.06
CA ASN A 27 18.26 2.29 5.09
C ASN A 27 17.83 2.91 3.74
N TRP A 28 17.57 2.10 2.73
CA TRP A 28 17.16 2.60 1.41
C TRP A 28 15.75 3.19 1.46
N GLY A 29 15.60 4.48 1.11
CA GLY A 29 14.30 5.16 1.12
C GLY A 29 13.75 5.53 2.50
N THR A 30 14.37 5.12 3.61
CA THR A 30 13.88 5.44 4.97
C THR A 30 13.89 6.94 5.27
N ASN A 31 14.83 7.70 4.71
CA ASN A 31 14.88 9.16 4.84
C ASN A 31 13.73 9.85 4.09
N SER A 32 13.14 9.17 3.12
CA SER A 32 12.01 9.69 2.36
C SER A 32 10.68 9.26 2.97
N VAL A 33 10.65 8.30 3.89
CA VAL A 33 9.42 7.71 4.48
C VAL A 33 9.24 8.07 5.96
N ILE A 34 10.33 8.32 6.68
CA ILE A 34 10.30 8.70 8.10
C ILE A 34 10.55 10.20 8.19
N PRO A 35 9.62 11.01 8.72
CA PRO A 35 9.87 12.43 8.94
C PRO A 35 11.02 12.60 9.94
N THR A 36 12.08 13.29 9.52
CA THR A 36 13.17 13.72 10.39
C THR A 36 12.77 15.01 11.10
N LYS A 37 12.80 15.02 12.43
CA LYS A 37 12.69 16.25 13.22
C LYS A 37 14.08 16.55 13.79
N SER A 38 14.66 17.69 13.43
CA SER A 38 15.92 18.21 14.00
C SER A 38 17.13 17.25 13.95
N GLY A 39 17.27 16.43 12.91
CA GLY A 39 18.44 15.55 12.71
C GLY A 39 18.30 14.13 13.27
N GLU A 40 17.25 13.84 14.04
CA GLU A 40 16.92 12.48 14.51
C GLU A 40 15.69 11.91 13.80
N LYS A 41 15.71 10.59 13.53
CA LYS A 41 14.57 9.86 12.97
C LYS A 41 13.42 9.91 13.98
N ALA A 42 12.32 10.61 13.67
CA ALA A 42 11.21 10.81 14.61
C ALA A 42 10.48 9.51 15.00
N PHE A 43 10.72 8.42 14.25
CA PHE A 43 10.18 7.11 14.52
C PHE A 43 11.16 6.04 14.04
N THR A 44 11.54 5.11 14.90
CA THR A 44 12.17 3.86 14.46
C THR A 44 11.06 2.83 14.32
N PRO A 45 10.59 2.52 13.10
CA PRO A 45 9.58 1.48 12.94
C PRO A 45 10.12 0.17 13.52
N ARG A 46 9.39 -0.40 14.49
CA ARG A 46 9.74 -1.72 15.05
C ARG A 46 9.69 -2.74 13.93
N ALA A 47 10.77 -3.52 13.76
CA ALA A 47 10.89 -4.53 12.71
C ALA A 47 9.69 -5.49 12.65
N GLY A 48 9.08 -5.83 13.79
CA GLY A 48 7.86 -6.64 13.84
C GLY A 48 6.65 -6.00 13.15
N MET A 49 6.47 -4.68 13.27
CA MET A 49 5.37 -3.97 12.62
C MET A 49 5.56 -3.87 11.11
N THR A 50 6.80 -3.65 10.64
CA THR A 50 7.07 -3.59 9.19
C THR A 50 6.91 -4.97 8.54
N LEU A 51 7.32 -6.05 9.21
CA LEU A 51 7.05 -7.41 8.75
C LEU A 51 5.56 -7.73 8.70
N PHE A 52 4.79 -7.29 9.71
CA PHE A 52 3.35 -7.48 9.71
C PHE A 52 2.67 -6.78 8.51
N ILE A 53 3.09 -5.55 8.20
CA ILE A 53 2.58 -4.82 7.02
C ILE A 53 3.01 -5.52 5.72
N ALA A 54 4.25 -6.02 5.63
CA ALA A 54 4.71 -6.80 4.49
C ALA A 54 3.82 -8.03 4.26
N LEU A 55 3.51 -8.76 5.33
CA LEU A 55 2.63 -9.92 5.28
C LEU A 55 1.24 -9.52 4.74
N LEU A 56 0.62 -8.47 5.28
CA LEU A 56 -0.68 -7.99 4.82
C LEU A 56 -0.67 -7.58 3.33
N LEU A 57 0.39 -6.90 2.88
CA LEU A 57 0.55 -6.52 1.47
C LEU A 57 0.69 -7.74 0.55
N SER A 58 1.44 -8.75 0.99
CA SER A 58 1.58 -10.01 0.25
C SER A 58 0.26 -10.77 0.15
N MET A 59 -0.53 -10.81 1.24
CA MET A 59 -1.86 -11.40 1.24
C MET A 59 -2.81 -10.63 0.30
N ALA A 60 -2.77 -9.30 0.32
CA ALA A 60 -3.56 -8.47 -0.59
C ALA A 60 -3.22 -8.76 -2.06
N ALA A 61 -1.94 -8.97 -2.40
CA ALA A 61 -1.53 -9.33 -3.76
C ALA A 61 -2.11 -10.67 -4.21
N ILE A 62 -2.08 -11.67 -3.33
CA ILE A 62 -2.63 -13.01 -3.60
C ILE A 62 -4.15 -12.94 -3.77
N ILE A 63 -4.84 -12.22 -2.87
CA ILE A 63 -6.30 -12.01 -2.95
C ILE A 63 -6.67 -11.35 -4.28
N LEU A 64 -5.93 -10.32 -4.71
CA LEU A 64 -6.17 -9.65 -5.98
C LEU A 64 -6.01 -10.59 -7.19
N LEU A 65 -4.95 -11.40 -7.20
CA LEU A 65 -4.71 -12.38 -8.27
C LEU A 65 -5.77 -13.49 -8.31
N GLN A 66 -6.23 -13.93 -7.13
CA GLN A 66 -7.25 -14.97 -7.02
C GLN A 66 -8.64 -14.44 -7.40
N GLN A 67 -8.98 -13.22 -6.97
CA GLN A 67 -10.21 -12.54 -7.35
C GLN A 67 -10.27 -12.32 -8.87
N ALA A 68 -9.14 -11.98 -9.49
CA ALA A 68 -9.01 -11.87 -10.95
C ALA A 68 -9.00 -13.21 -11.69
N LYS A 69 -9.18 -14.35 -11.00
CA LYS A 69 -9.14 -15.71 -11.55
C LYS A 69 -7.84 -16.05 -12.28
N ILE A 70 -6.73 -15.40 -11.90
CA ILE A 70 -5.40 -15.67 -12.44
C ILE A 70 -4.77 -16.85 -11.72
N VAL A 71 -4.97 -16.92 -10.40
CA VAL A 71 -4.48 -18.00 -9.55
C VAL A 71 -5.67 -18.67 -8.86
N HIS A 72 -5.65 -20.00 -8.80
CA HIS A 72 -6.70 -20.77 -8.15
C HIS A 72 -6.15 -21.43 -6.89
N PHE A 73 -6.59 -20.97 -5.73
CA PHE A 73 -6.40 -21.67 -4.47
C PHE A 73 -7.73 -22.26 -3.99
N ALA A 74 -7.66 -23.33 -3.23
CA ALA A 74 -8.82 -23.97 -2.58
C ALA A 74 -9.32 -23.15 -1.38
N VAL A 75 -9.61 -21.87 -1.62
CA VAL A 75 -10.16 -20.94 -0.61
C VAL A 75 -11.58 -20.59 -1.03
N PRO A 76 -12.56 -20.60 -0.10
CA PRO A 76 -13.92 -20.19 -0.40
C PRO A 76 -14.00 -18.79 -1.03
N ASN A 77 -14.77 -18.66 -2.11
CA ASN A 77 -14.92 -17.39 -2.84
C ASN A 77 -15.39 -16.24 -1.94
N PHE A 78 -16.21 -16.53 -0.93
CA PHE A 78 -16.67 -15.54 0.04
C PHE A 78 -15.51 -14.88 0.79
N ILE A 79 -14.47 -15.63 1.15
CA ILE A 79 -13.29 -15.09 1.85
C ILE A 79 -12.50 -14.16 0.93
N ILE A 80 -12.30 -14.57 -0.33
CA ILE A 80 -11.57 -13.76 -1.33
C ILE A 80 -12.33 -12.47 -1.64
N GLN A 81 -13.66 -12.55 -1.78
CA GLN A 81 -14.49 -11.39 -2.02
C GLN A 81 -14.50 -10.44 -0.83
N ALA A 82 -14.68 -10.97 0.39
CA ALA A 82 -14.62 -10.17 1.62
C ALA A 82 -13.23 -9.51 1.78
N GLY A 83 -12.15 -10.26 1.56
CA GLY A 83 -10.79 -9.74 1.60
C GLY A 83 -10.54 -8.64 0.56
N SER A 84 -11.08 -8.79 -0.66
CA SER A 84 -11.01 -7.78 -1.71
C SER A 84 -11.73 -6.49 -1.32
N TRP A 85 -12.93 -6.59 -0.74
CA TRP A 85 -13.68 -5.43 -0.23
C TRP A 85 -12.92 -4.73 0.90
N ILE A 86 -12.36 -5.48 1.84
CA ILE A 86 -11.55 -4.92 2.93
C ILE A 86 -10.34 -4.18 2.35
N CYS A 87 -9.60 -4.80 1.42
CA CYS A 87 -8.44 -4.16 0.78
C CYS A 87 -8.84 -2.87 0.05
N MET A 88 -9.93 -2.90 -0.71
CA MET A 88 -10.47 -1.73 -1.40
C MET A 88 -10.78 -0.59 -0.41
N ILE A 89 -11.44 -0.90 0.71
CA ILE A 89 -11.78 0.08 1.75
C ILE A 89 -10.51 0.65 2.39
N VAL A 90 -9.55 -0.20 2.78
CA VAL A 90 -8.30 0.24 3.41
C VAL A 90 -7.50 1.17 2.48
N PHE A 91 -7.34 0.82 1.20
CA PHE A 91 -6.66 1.69 0.25
C PHE A 91 -7.46 2.97 -0.05
N SER A 92 -8.79 2.89 -0.11
CA SER A 92 -9.67 4.07 -0.26
C SER A 92 -9.56 5.02 0.93
N ILE A 93 -9.61 4.50 2.15
CA ILE A 93 -9.42 5.30 3.38
C ILE A 93 -8.04 5.95 3.35
N ARG A 94 -7.01 5.28 2.86
CA ARG A 94 -5.68 5.90 2.72
C ARG A 94 -5.69 7.06 1.72
N VAL A 95 -6.41 6.93 0.62
CA VAL A 95 -6.60 8.05 -0.32
C VAL A 95 -7.39 9.20 0.33
N ILE A 96 -8.48 8.90 1.04
CA ILE A 96 -9.39 9.88 1.68
C ILE A 96 -8.76 10.54 2.93
N GLY A 97 -8.02 9.79 3.73
CA GLY A 97 -7.25 10.33 4.87
C GLY A 97 -6.23 11.36 4.41
N GLU A 98 -5.68 11.15 3.21
CA GLU A 98 -4.82 12.11 2.52
C GLU A 98 -5.60 13.13 1.67
N PHE A 99 -6.94 13.15 1.62
CA PHE A 99 -7.69 14.26 0.99
C PHE A 99 -7.57 15.57 1.79
N ASN A 100 -7.03 15.53 3.00
CA ASN A 100 -6.49 16.71 3.68
C ASN A 100 -5.23 17.30 2.98
N TYR A 101 -4.67 16.60 1.98
CA TYR A 101 -3.62 17.09 1.08
C TYR A 101 -4.15 17.67 -0.24
N PHE A 102 -5.30 17.23 -0.73
CA PHE A 102 -5.88 17.75 -1.98
C PHE A 102 -6.61 19.10 -1.80
N GLY A 103 -6.83 19.58 -0.56
CA GLY A 103 -7.52 20.85 -0.32
C GLY A 103 -7.18 21.57 0.99
N ILE A 104 -6.53 22.73 0.86
CA ILE A 104 -6.59 23.93 1.73
C ILE A 104 -5.93 23.88 3.14
N PHE A 105 -5.74 22.74 3.80
CA PHE A 105 -5.19 22.69 5.18
C PHE A 105 -3.80 22.04 5.31
N LYS A 106 -2.88 22.36 4.39
CA LYS A 106 -1.50 21.86 4.48
C LYS A 106 -0.73 22.58 5.60
N ARG A 107 -0.72 22.00 6.82
CA ARG A 107 -0.07 22.57 8.02
C ARG A 107 1.44 22.33 8.09
N GLN A 108 2.02 21.42 7.30
CA GLN A 108 3.48 21.28 7.10
C GLN A 108 3.81 20.80 5.67
N LYS A 109 4.33 21.69 4.83
CA LYS A 109 4.71 21.40 3.43
C LYS A 109 6.19 21.01 3.26
N ASP A 110 7.00 21.12 4.31
CA ASP A 110 8.47 21.19 4.18
C ASP A 110 9.21 19.87 4.45
N THR A 111 8.53 18.72 4.48
CA THR A 111 9.21 17.42 4.62
C THR A 111 9.26 16.68 3.29
N HIS A 112 10.41 16.04 2.99
CA HIS A 112 10.62 15.26 1.78
C HIS A 112 9.58 14.13 1.62
N PHE A 113 9.09 13.58 2.74
CA PHE A 113 8.02 12.60 2.81
C PHE A 113 6.70 13.13 2.25
N ALA A 114 6.26 14.32 2.67
CA ALA A 114 5.01 14.92 2.21
C ALA A 114 4.99 15.20 0.70
N ARG A 115 6.15 15.41 0.06
CA ARG A 115 6.25 15.63 -1.40
C ARG A 115 6.17 14.32 -2.17
N MET A 116 6.80 13.27 -1.66
CA MET A 116 6.81 11.94 -2.30
C MET A 116 5.47 11.21 -2.09
N ASP A 117 4.80 11.44 -0.97
CA ASP A 117 3.49 10.86 -0.68
C ASP A 117 2.43 11.34 -1.68
N THR A 118 2.33 12.66 -1.88
CA THR A 118 1.41 13.25 -2.87
C THR A 118 1.74 12.85 -4.31
N GLY A 119 3.02 12.73 -4.67
CA GLY A 119 3.44 12.46 -6.05
C GLY A 119 3.43 10.98 -6.46
N LEU A 120 3.59 10.06 -5.51
CA LEU A 120 3.81 8.65 -5.80
C LEU A 120 2.94 7.71 -4.96
N TYR A 121 2.81 7.91 -3.65
CA TYR A 121 2.07 6.98 -2.80
C TYR A 121 0.55 7.07 -2.96
N ILE A 122 0.01 8.29 -3.07
CA ILE A 122 -1.41 8.50 -3.34
C ILE A 122 -1.81 7.89 -4.70
N PRO A 123 -1.16 8.20 -5.84
CA PRO A 123 -1.53 7.59 -7.13
C PRO A 123 -1.41 6.07 -7.12
N LEU A 124 -0.44 5.49 -6.40
CA LEU A 124 -0.39 4.04 -6.19
C LEU A 124 -1.61 3.52 -5.42
N CYS A 125 -2.00 4.15 -4.32
CA CYS A 125 -3.16 3.71 -3.53
C CYS A 125 -4.47 3.84 -4.33
N VAL A 126 -4.61 4.91 -5.13
CA VAL A 126 -5.73 5.08 -6.07
C VAL A 126 -5.75 3.93 -7.08
N LEU A 127 -4.62 3.63 -7.72
CA LEU A 127 -4.49 2.54 -8.69
C LEU A 127 -4.87 1.18 -8.07
N LEU A 128 -4.38 0.89 -6.86
CA LEU A 128 -4.69 -0.35 -6.15
C LEU A 128 -6.18 -0.44 -5.80
N SER A 129 -6.77 0.62 -5.25
CA SER A 129 -8.19 0.65 -4.90
C SER A 129 -9.08 0.42 -6.12
N LEU A 130 -8.77 1.09 -7.24
CA LEU A 130 -9.46 0.88 -8.52
C LEU A 130 -9.30 -0.55 -9.03
N SER A 131 -8.12 -1.14 -8.85
CA SER A 131 -7.86 -2.53 -9.30
C SER A 131 -8.74 -3.53 -8.53
N PHE A 132 -8.83 -3.39 -7.20
CA PHE A 132 -9.72 -4.22 -6.39
C PHE A 132 -11.19 -4.02 -6.78
N LEU A 133 -11.64 -2.77 -6.90
CA LEU A 133 -13.01 -2.45 -7.33
C LEU A 133 -13.33 -3.09 -8.68
N LEU A 134 -12.42 -2.98 -9.65
CA LEU A 134 -12.59 -3.52 -11.00
C LEU A 134 -12.71 -5.05 -10.98
N THR A 135 -11.90 -5.74 -10.17
CA THR A 135 -11.97 -7.20 -10.00
C THR A 135 -13.17 -7.69 -9.18
N ILE A 136 -13.85 -6.81 -8.46
CA ILE A 136 -15.09 -7.13 -7.74
C ILE A 136 -16.30 -7.01 -8.67
N ILE A 137 -16.30 -6.02 -9.56
CA ILE A 137 -17.42 -5.71 -10.47
C ILE A 137 -17.46 -6.66 -11.68
N LEU A 138 -16.31 -7.10 -12.18
CA LEU A 138 -16.14 -7.90 -13.40
C LEU A 138 -15.74 -9.34 -13.08
#